data_AF-A0A2I0FJD0-F1
#
_entry.id   AF-A0A2I0FJD0-F1
#
_cell.length_a   1.000
_cell.length_b   1.000
_cell.length_c   1.000
_cell.angle_alpha   90.00
_cell.angle_beta   90.00
_cell.angle_gamma   90.00
#
_symmetry.space_group_name_H-M   'P 1'
#
loop_
_entity.id
_entity.type
_entity.pdbx_description
1 polymer ?
#
loop_
_entity_poly.entity_id
_entity_poly.type
_entity_poly.pdbx_seq_one_letter_code
_entity_poly.pdbx_strand_id
1 'polypeptide(L)'
;MCVSNNEIERQAYIMSEKIRENSVYKLVLIKFIDNKNIDLQNHSIEQILAKEDLPLISKVTLEDEEGMRFDIEPNEIGLSYAKGEITYKEYKQMQSKENKLFIGYLTLLSSGFLLISWGALKLFFM
;
A
#
# COMPACT_ATOMS: atom_id res chain seq x y z
N MET A 1 5.71 12.36 14.81
CA MET A 1 6.64 11.21 14.76
C MET A 1 6.95 10.96 13.30
N CYS A 2 8.17 11.25 12.84
CA CYS A 2 8.59 10.91 11.49
C CYS A 2 8.97 9.43 11.51
N VAL A 3 8.12 8.59 10.93
CA VAL A 3 8.50 7.20 10.64
C VAL A 3 9.66 7.29 9.66
N SER A 4 10.76 6.60 9.94
CA SER A 4 11.89 6.53 9.01
C SER A 4 11.40 5.95 7.68
N ASN A 5 11.71 6.58 6.55
CA ASN A 5 11.55 6.05 5.18
C ASN A 5 12.42 4.80 4.91
N ASN A 6 12.71 4.02 5.94
CA ASN A 6 13.28 2.69 5.77
C ASN A 6 12.30 1.63 6.31
N GLU A 7 11.47 1.99 7.29
CA GLU A 7 10.53 1.03 7.87
C GLU A 7 9.32 0.81 6.96
N ILE A 8 8.79 1.85 6.30
CA ILE A 8 7.63 1.71 5.41
C ILE A 8 7.99 0.83 4.19
N GLU A 9 9.16 1.09 3.62
CA GLU A 9 9.80 0.40 2.52
C GLU A 9 10.04 -1.06 2.87
N ARG A 10 10.61 -1.30 4.07
CA ARG A 10 10.81 -2.65 4.61
C ARG A 10 9.51 -3.40 4.84
N GLN A 11 8.47 -2.75 5.38
CA GLN A 11 7.17 -3.39 5.58
C GLN A 11 6.50 -3.73 4.26
N ALA A 12 6.53 -2.83 3.27
CA ALA A 12 6.02 -3.10 1.92
C ALA A 12 6.75 -4.28 1.26
N TYR A 13 8.06 -4.39 1.50
CA TYR A 13 8.85 -5.53 1.06
C TYR A 13 8.43 -6.84 1.72
N ILE A 14 8.39 -6.89 3.06
CA ILE A 14 7.97 -8.08 3.83
C ILE A 14 6.59 -8.55 3.38
N MET A 15 5.68 -7.61 3.14
CA MET A 15 4.33 -7.95 2.69
C MET A 15 4.30 -8.47 1.24
N SER A 16 5.13 -7.91 0.36
CA SER A 16 5.30 -8.41 -1.01
C SER A 16 5.83 -9.84 -1.03
N GLU A 17 6.78 -10.18 -0.15
CA GLU A 17 7.29 -11.54 0.00
C GLU A 17 6.21 -12.49 0.53
N LYS A 18 5.46 -12.08 1.57
CA LYS A 18 4.32 -12.85 2.08
C LYS A 18 3.29 -13.12 0.99
N ILE A 19 3.00 -12.13 0.15
CA ILE A 19 2.13 -12.29 -1.02
C ILE A 19 2.74 -13.33 -1.96
N ARG A 20 4.02 -13.23 -2.34
CA ARG A 20 4.67 -14.20 -3.22
C ARG A 20 4.59 -15.63 -2.70
N GLU A 21 4.83 -15.84 -1.41
CA GLU A 21 4.89 -17.17 -0.78
C GLU A 21 3.52 -17.81 -0.58
N ASN A 22 2.48 -17.00 -0.36
CA ASN A 22 1.14 -17.49 0.00
C ASN A 22 0.12 -17.32 -1.14
N SER A 23 0.52 -16.78 -2.30
CA SER A 23 -0.42 -16.53 -3.37
C SER A 23 -0.76 -17.79 -4.15
N VAL A 24 -2.04 -17.91 -4.52
CA VAL A 24 -2.51 -18.86 -5.54
C VAL A 24 -2.20 -18.40 -6.97
N TYR A 25 -1.71 -17.16 -7.12
CA TYR A 25 -1.37 -16.53 -8.40
C TYR A 25 0.15 -16.37 -8.55
N LYS A 26 0.63 -16.30 -9.78
CA LYS A 26 2.05 -16.06 -10.06
C LYS A 26 2.38 -14.58 -9.91
N LEU A 27 3.32 -14.25 -9.03
CA LEU A 27 3.85 -12.89 -8.96
C LEU A 27 4.76 -12.60 -10.17
N VAL A 28 4.40 -11.61 -10.98
CA VAL A 28 5.12 -11.30 -12.24
C VAL A 28 5.82 -9.94 -12.24
N LEU A 29 5.29 -8.93 -11.54
CA LEU A 29 5.82 -7.57 -11.60
C LEU A 29 5.76 -6.90 -10.23
N ILE A 30 6.80 -6.14 -9.90
CA ILE A 30 6.79 -5.22 -8.75
C ILE A 30 6.86 -3.79 -9.29
N LYS A 31 5.93 -2.94 -8.85
CA LYS A 31 5.84 -1.54 -9.24
C LYS A 31 6.24 -0.64 -8.08
N PHE A 32 7.22 0.22 -8.31
CA PHE A 32 7.72 1.16 -7.31
C PHE A 32 7.07 2.53 -7.49
N ILE A 33 7.05 3.34 -6.43
CA ILE A 33 6.53 4.71 -6.48
C ILE A 33 7.30 5.59 -7.48
N ASP A 34 8.59 5.34 -7.66
CA ASP A 34 9.45 6.08 -8.60
C ASP A 34 9.24 5.71 -10.08
N ASN A 35 8.13 5.03 -10.37
CA ASN A 35 7.71 4.59 -11.71
C ASN A 35 8.66 3.56 -12.34
N LYS A 36 9.60 3.01 -11.57
CA LYS A 36 10.37 1.83 -11.98
C LYS A 36 9.51 0.59 -11.78
N ASN A 37 9.63 -0.36 -12.70
CA ASN A 37 8.98 -1.65 -12.60
C ASN A 37 10.03 -2.74 -12.78
N ILE A 38 9.97 -3.77 -11.94
CA ILE A 38 10.87 -4.93 -12.05
C ILE A 38 10.03 -6.15 -12.40
N ASP A 39 10.33 -6.71 -13.57
CA ASP A 39 9.77 -7.98 -14.03
C ASP A 39 10.53 -9.13 -13.39
N LEU A 40 9.82 -9.91 -12.58
CA LEU A 40 10.34 -11.02 -11.80
C LEU A 40 10.59 -12.27 -12.64
N GLN A 41 10.14 -12.29 -13.90
CA GLN A 41 10.51 -13.36 -14.82
C GLN A 41 11.99 -13.32 -15.19
N ASN A 42 12.63 -12.15 -15.07
CA ASN A 42 13.99 -11.90 -15.55
C ASN A 42 14.97 -11.47 -14.44
N HIS A 43 14.50 -11.16 -13.23
CA HIS A 43 15.33 -10.63 -12.14
C HIS A 43 14.96 -11.27 -10.79
N SER A 44 15.96 -11.61 -9.98
CA SER A 44 15.74 -12.08 -8.61
C SER A 44 15.48 -10.91 -7.66
N ILE A 45 14.61 -11.13 -6.68
CA ILE A 45 14.23 -10.12 -5.68
C ILE A 45 15.42 -9.72 -4.79
N GLU A 46 16.40 -10.61 -4.65
CA GLU A 46 17.60 -10.40 -3.83
C GLU A 46 18.47 -9.24 -4.33
N GLN A 47 18.43 -8.95 -5.64
CA GLN A 47 19.16 -7.81 -6.23
C GLN A 47 18.58 -6.45 -5.81
N ILE A 48 17.31 -6.42 -5.39
CA ILE A 48 16.61 -5.23 -4.92
C ILE A 48 16.99 -4.95 -3.45
N LEU A 49 17.11 -6.01 -2.64
CA LEU A 49 17.53 -5.99 -1.24
C LEU A 49 18.99 -5.57 -1.02
N ALA A 50 19.85 -5.77 -2.02
CA ALA A 50 21.26 -5.42 -1.93
C ALA A 50 21.54 -3.91 -2.02
N LYS A 51 20.52 -3.07 -2.25
CA LYS A 51 20.65 -1.61 -2.28
C LYS A 51 20.41 -1.01 -0.90
N GLU A 52 21.29 -0.11 -0.48
CA GLU A 52 21.16 0.64 0.78
C GLU A 52 19.85 1.46 0.86
N ASP A 53 19.35 1.96 -0.28
CA ASP A 53 18.04 2.58 -0.41
C ASP A 53 17.07 1.63 -1.11
N LEU A 54 16.16 1.04 -0.34
CA LEU A 54 15.05 0.24 -0.84
C LEU A 54 13.97 1.18 -1.40
N PRO A 55 13.70 1.18 -2.71
CA PRO A 55 12.59 1.97 -3.24
C PRO A 55 11.25 1.44 -2.72
N LEU A 56 10.34 2.36 -2.39
CA LEU A 56 9.02 1.99 -1.86
C LEU A 56 8.18 1.26 -2.93
N ILE A 57 7.79 0.03 -2.61
CA ILE A 57 6.88 -0.77 -3.43
C ILE A 57 5.48 -0.18 -3.32
N SER A 58 4.92 0.22 -4.45
CA SER A 58 3.55 0.72 -4.53
C SER A 58 2.54 -0.42 -4.72
N LYS A 59 2.86 -1.35 -5.63
CA LYS A 59 1.96 -2.43 -6.06
C LYS A 59 2.75 -3.64 -6.52
N VAL A 60 2.09 -4.79 -6.46
CA VAL A 60 2.55 -6.04 -7.04
C VAL A 60 1.52 -6.54 -8.05
N THR A 61 1.97 -7.03 -9.20
CA THR A 61 1.11 -7.60 -10.23
C THR A 61 1.15 -9.12 -10.14
N LEU A 62 -0.01 -9.70 -9.91
CA LEU A 62 -0.26 -11.14 -9.92
C LEU A 62 -0.85 -11.55 -11.28
N GLU A 63 -0.47 -12.73 -11.76
CA GLU A 63 -0.96 -13.34 -13.00
C GLU A 63 -1.63 -14.67 -12.65
N ASP A 64 -2.85 -14.89 -13.16
CA ASP A 64 -3.55 -16.16 -13.02
C ASP A 64 -3.17 -17.17 -14.13
N GLU A 65 -3.73 -18.38 -14.05
CA GLU A 65 -3.48 -19.45 -15.03
C GLU A 65 -3.99 -19.10 -16.43
N GLU A 66 -4.97 -18.19 -16.54
CA GLU A 66 -5.53 -17.69 -17.80
C GLU A 66 -4.72 -16.51 -18.38
N GLY A 67 -3.70 -16.04 -17.65
CA GLY A 67 -2.86 -14.91 -18.03
C GLY A 67 -3.46 -13.53 -17.69
N MET A 68 -4.55 -13.47 -16.93
CA MET A 68 -5.10 -12.21 -16.45
C MET A 68 -4.23 -11.63 -15.34
N ARG A 69 -4.01 -10.31 -15.41
CA ARG A 69 -3.11 -9.60 -14.51
C ARG A 69 -3.87 -8.69 -13.56
N PHE A 70 -3.52 -8.77 -12.29
CA PHE A 70 -4.14 -8.03 -11.21
C PHE A 70 -3.10 -7.27 -10.42
N ASP A 71 -3.23 -5.94 -10.42
CA ASP A 71 -2.44 -5.08 -9.54
C ASP A 71 -3.09 -5.03 -8.15
N ILE A 72 -2.31 -5.41 -7.14
CA ILE A 72 -2.68 -5.30 -5.73
C ILE A 72 -1.62 -4.54 -4.93
N GLU A 73 -2.01 -4.03 -3.77
CA GLU A 73 -1.11 -3.36 -2.84
C GLU A 73 -0.48 -4.37 -1.89
N PRO A 74 0.79 -4.17 -1.46
CA PRO A 74 1.45 -5.01 -0.48
C PRO A 74 0.95 -4.69 0.94
N ASN A 75 -0.31 -5.04 1.21
CA ASN A 75 -0.98 -4.90 2.51
C ASN A 75 -1.81 -6.16 2.84
N GLU A 76 -2.45 -6.19 4.00
CA GLU A 76 -3.25 -7.33 4.46
C GLU A 76 -4.41 -7.68 3.51
N ILE A 77 -5.11 -6.67 2.95
CA ILE A 77 -6.22 -6.91 2.01
C ILE A 77 -5.69 -7.49 0.70
N GLY A 78 -4.55 -6.99 0.21
CA GLY A 78 -3.84 -7.55 -0.93
C GLY A 78 -3.41 -8.99 -0.68
N LEU A 79 -2.94 -9.31 0.53
CA LEU A 79 -2.58 -10.67 0.93
C LEU A 79 -3.80 -11.61 0.93
N SER A 80 -4.94 -11.19 1.49
CA SER A 80 -6.17 -11.99 1.44
C SER A 80 -6.65 -12.24 0.01
N TYR A 81 -6.55 -11.24 -0.88
CA TYR A 81 -6.82 -11.45 -2.30
C TYR A 81 -5.82 -12.44 -2.91
N ALA A 82 -4.53 -12.26 -2.65
CA ALA A 82 -3.48 -13.11 -3.20
C ALA A 82 -3.65 -14.58 -2.81
N LYS A 83 -4.12 -14.85 -1.60
CA LYS A 83 -4.45 -16.20 -1.09
C LYS A 83 -5.75 -16.80 -1.67
N GLY A 84 -6.55 -16.00 -2.39
CA GLY A 84 -7.86 -16.41 -2.87
C GLY A 84 -8.95 -16.42 -1.79
N GLU A 85 -8.72 -15.78 -0.63
CA GLU A 85 -9.72 -15.67 0.45
C GLU A 85 -10.86 -14.72 0.08
N ILE A 86 -10.58 -13.73 -0.79
CA ILE A 86 -11.53 -12.74 -1.28
C ILE A 86 -11.42 -12.60 -2.80
N THR A 87 -12.53 -12.24 -3.45
CA THR A 87 -12.55 -11.94 -4.89
C THR A 87 -11.94 -10.57 -5.21
N TYR A 88 -11.55 -10.35 -6.47
CA TYR A 88 -11.02 -9.05 -6.90
C TYR A 88 -12.04 -7.91 -6.71
N LYS A 89 -13.33 -8.21 -6.87
CA LYS A 89 -14.42 -7.25 -6.63
C LYS A 89 -14.47 -6.83 -5.16
N GLU A 90 -14.36 -7.79 -4.24
CA GLU A 90 -14.33 -7.53 -2.80
C GLU A 90 -13.07 -6.76 -2.40
N TYR A 91 -11.90 -7.13 -2.93
CA TYR A 91 -10.66 -6.38 -2.78
C TYR A 91 -10.85 -4.90 -3.13
N LYS A 92 -11.43 -4.60 -4.30
CA LYS A 92 -11.71 -3.22 -4.72
C LYS A 92 -12.70 -2.49 -3.83
N GLN A 93 -13.73 -3.19 -3.33
CA GLN A 93 -14.69 -2.60 -2.41
C GLN A 93 -14.02 -2.23 -1.07
N MET A 94 -13.19 -3.11 -0.52
CA MET A 94 -12.47 -2.86 0.73
C MET A 94 -11.49 -1.68 0.59
N GLN A 95 -10.70 -1.64 -0.49
CA GLN A 95 -9.80 -0.53 -0.81
C GLN A 95 -10.55 0.82 -0.86
N SER A 96 -11.73 0.84 -1.51
CA SER A 96 -12.54 2.06 -1.59
C SER A 96 -13.11 2.51 -0.23
N LYS A 97 -13.44 1.54 0.64
CA LYS A 97 -14.02 1.81 1.95
C LYS A 97 -12.97 2.38 2.90
N GLU A 98 -11.77 1.83 2.92
CA GLU A 98 -10.66 2.36 3.72
C GLU A 98 -10.31 3.80 3.32
N ASN A 99 -10.22 4.08 2.03
CA ASN A 99 -9.96 5.45 1.56
C ASN A 99 -11.03 6.44 2.02
N LYS A 100 -12.31 6.05 1.98
CA LYS A 100 -13.41 6.91 2.45
C LYS A 100 -13.33 7.16 3.97
N LEU A 101 -13.01 6.12 4.74
CA LEU A 101 -12.85 6.24 6.20
C LEU A 101 -11.66 7.14 6.55
N PHE A 102 -10.52 6.98 5.86
CA PHE A 102 -9.34 7.81 6.07
C PHE A 102 -9.60 9.29 5.78
N ILE A 103 -10.24 9.60 4.65
CA ILE A 103 -10.63 10.98 4.30
C ILE A 103 -11.60 11.53 5.36
N GLY A 104 -12.61 10.75 5.77
CA GLY A 104 -13.55 11.14 6.81
C GLY A 104 -12.83 11.52 8.12
N TYR A 105 -11.91 10.68 8.57
CA TYR A 105 -11.12 10.95 9.78
C TYR A 105 -10.27 12.21 9.66
N LEU A 106 -9.58 12.40 8.53
CA LEU A 106 -8.77 13.58 8.27
C LEU A 106 -9.59 14.88 8.27
N THR A 107 -10.79 14.85 7.68
CA THR A 107 -11.70 16.01 7.66
C THR A 107 -12.25 16.35 9.06
N LEU A 108 -12.57 15.32 9.86
CA LEU A 108 -13.03 15.52 11.24
C LEU A 108 -11.92 16.16 12.10
N LEU A 109 -10.70 15.63 12.02
CA LEU A 109 -9.56 16.18 12.78
C LEU A 109 -9.22 17.61 12.37
N SER A 110 -9.12 17.88 11.07
CA SER A 110 -8.77 19.21 10.56
C SER A 110 -9.83 20.26 10.91
N SER A 111 -11.12 19.93 10.75
CA SER A 111 -12.21 20.83 11.13
C SER A 111 -12.22 21.10 12.65
N GLY A 112 -11.99 20.08 13.49
CA GLY A 112 -11.87 20.25 14.93
C GLY A 112 -10.74 21.19 15.32
N PHE A 113 -9.55 21.03 14.71
CA PHE A 113 -8.42 21.92 14.92
C PHE A 113 -8.73 23.37 14.52
N LEU A 114 -9.37 23.58 13.37
CA LEU A 114 -9.75 24.92 12.91
C LEU A 114 -10.75 25.59 13.84
N LEU A 115 -11.75 24.86 14.34
CA LEU A 115 -12.75 25.39 15.27
C LEU A 115 -12.13 25.77 16.61
N ILE A 116 -11.24 24.94 17.16
CA ILE A 116 -10.52 25.23 18.40
C ILE A 116 -9.60 26.43 18.22
N SER A 117 -8.86 26.48 17.10
CA SER A 117 -7.94 27.58 16.79
C SER A 117 -8.69 28.92 16.61
N TRP A 118 -9.84 28.90 15.94
CA TRP A 118 -10.71 30.07 15.79
C TRP A 118 -11.31 30.52 17.13
N GLY A 119 -11.73 29.58 17.97
CA GLY A 119 -12.21 29.86 19.32
C GLY A 119 -11.15 30.51 20.20
N ALA A 120 -9.91 30.02 20.15
CA ALA A 120 -8.77 30.58 20.88
C ALA A 120 -8.41 32.00 20.39
N LEU A 121 -8.39 32.24 19.08
CA LEU A 121 -8.19 33.57 18.49
C LEU A 121 -9.26 34.55 18.98
N LYS A 122 -10.53 34.14 18.96
CA LYS A 122 -11.63 34.97 19.46
C LYS A 122 -11.51 35.27 20.96
N LEU A 123 -10.93 34.38 21.73
CA LEU A 123 -10.77 34.54 23.19
C LEU A 123 -9.55 35.40 23.56
N PHE A 124 -8.51 35.43 22.73
CA PHE A 124 -7.29 36.22 22.95
C PHE A 124 -7.30 37.61 22.29
N PHE A 125 -8.05 37.81 21.19
CA PHE A 125 -8.16 39.09 20.48
C PHE A 125 -9.47 39.85 20.79
N MET A 126 -10.18 39.45 21.84
CA MET A 126 -11.34 40.18 22.39
C MET A 126 -11.03 40.77 23.76
#